data_AF-A0A1H3SFA2-F1
#
_entry.id   AF-A0A1H3SFA2-F1
#
_cell.length_a   1.000
_cell.length_b   1.000
_cell.length_c   1.000
_cell.angle_alpha   90.00
_cell.angle_beta   90.00
_cell.angle_gamma   90.00
#
_symmetry.space_group_name_H-M   'P 1'
#
loop_
_entity.id
_entity.type
_entity.pdbx_description
1 polymer ?
#
loop_
_entity_poly.entity_id
_entity_poly.type
_entity_poly.pdbx_seq_one_letter_code
_entity_poly.pdbx_strand_id
1 'polypeptide(L)'
;MLASPMLALPSLQSSIPLAVASTAQACANAALCRCLIASGAVLEDDLPDTEADPLKACQHAIGAWIKRQIGPLHCLQPRFAINVLDEHGNHPATRDGRQTTYAQLDVYWCEYHECEWPVGRSLEALNEAMPHLGSTVLQVLRQQGRYVYPLFTPDIADDVASYVYWQGEMDEEAALDMMCEDSDDADREAMREEMITRSMLDNAYPEWARRWLLQPDKSAGRRKSGPAWRPCNLRRAAKTLTDAHQRQIAANALALSRLSLTDDFHPDIEGEYIGFGAVLSWEEGDVTTRIYDDLLNLAHQSEYCDRMGEVLIPLDDPGSLQAWFLRMGQRFEAIALIDRLIHALCDGH
;
A
#
# COMPACT_ATOMS: atom_id res chain seq x y z
N MET A 1 31.17 -51.38 14.10
CA MET A 1 30.78 -49.95 13.98
C MET A 1 29.96 -49.62 15.20
N LEU A 2 30.50 -48.81 16.10
CA LEU A 2 29.82 -48.36 17.33
C LEU A 2 29.10 -47.05 17.00
N ALA A 3 27.78 -47.03 17.16
CA ALA A 3 26.95 -45.85 16.99
C ALA A 3 27.19 -44.88 18.16
N SER A 4 27.50 -43.62 17.85
CA SER A 4 27.63 -42.55 18.84
C SER A 4 26.29 -42.30 19.53
N PRO A 5 26.25 -42.10 20.87
CA PRO A 5 25.02 -41.74 21.55
C PRO A 5 24.63 -40.32 21.16
N MET A 6 23.43 -40.15 20.58
CA MET A 6 22.82 -38.83 20.45
C MET A 6 22.47 -38.33 21.85
N LEU A 7 23.16 -37.29 22.31
CA LEU A 7 22.78 -36.52 23.49
C LEU A 7 21.47 -35.78 23.18
N ALA A 8 20.39 -36.18 23.82
CA ALA A 8 19.12 -35.45 23.75
C ALA A 8 19.32 -34.05 24.36
N LEU A 9 18.94 -33.01 23.63
CA LEU A 9 18.97 -31.64 24.14
C LEU A 9 18.02 -31.53 25.35
N PRO A 10 18.44 -30.85 26.43
CA PRO A 10 17.54 -30.61 27.55
C PRO A 10 16.34 -29.79 27.08
N SER A 11 15.13 -30.32 27.31
CA SER A 11 13.86 -29.66 26.99
C SER A 11 13.18 -29.18 28.27
N LEU A 12 12.59 -27.99 28.23
CA LEU A 12 11.68 -27.54 29.30
C LEU A 12 10.45 -28.46 29.32
N GLN A 13 10.01 -28.85 30.52
CA GLN A 13 8.76 -29.59 30.69
C GLN A 13 7.60 -28.72 30.20
N SER A 14 6.63 -29.33 29.51
CA SER A 14 5.45 -28.62 28.97
C SER A 14 4.58 -27.93 30.03
N SER A 15 4.79 -28.26 31.32
CA SER A 15 4.14 -27.62 32.46
C SER A 15 4.82 -26.33 32.93
N ILE A 16 6.02 -26.02 32.43
CA ILE A 16 6.73 -24.79 32.76
C ILE A 16 6.20 -23.70 31.82
N PRO A 17 5.57 -22.63 32.35
CA PRO A 17 5.04 -21.58 31.51
C PRO A 17 6.18 -20.91 30.73
N LEU A 18 6.00 -20.79 29.42
CA LEU A 18 6.97 -20.17 28.50
C LEU A 18 7.08 -18.66 28.69
N ALA A 19 6.09 -18.04 29.35
CA ALA A 19 6.06 -16.64 29.70
C ALA A 19 5.43 -16.43 31.08
N VAL A 20 5.97 -15.48 31.85
CA VAL A 20 5.41 -15.03 33.12
C VAL A 20 5.08 -13.55 32.98
N ALA A 21 3.79 -13.21 32.95
CA ALA A 21 3.33 -11.82 32.94
C ALA A 21 3.14 -11.31 34.38
N SER A 22 3.47 -10.03 34.62
CA SER A 22 3.13 -9.40 35.90
C SER A 22 1.61 -9.23 36.02
N THR A 23 1.08 -9.18 37.25
CA THR A 23 -0.36 -8.90 37.48
C THR A 23 -0.80 -7.59 36.83
N ALA A 24 0.07 -6.58 36.83
CA ALA A 24 -0.19 -5.29 36.19
C ALA A 24 -0.36 -5.43 34.66
N GLN A 25 0.54 -6.19 34.02
CA GLN A 25 0.47 -6.48 32.59
C GLN A 25 -0.76 -7.32 32.24
N ALA A 26 -1.07 -8.34 33.05
CA ALA A 26 -2.28 -9.15 32.87
C ALA A 26 -3.57 -8.31 32.96
N CYS A 27 -3.64 -7.36 33.89
CA CYS A 27 -4.78 -6.44 34.02
C CYS A 27 -4.91 -5.50 32.81
N ALA A 28 -3.81 -4.96 32.30
CA ALA A 28 -3.79 -4.10 31.12
C ALA A 28 -4.24 -4.86 29.86
N ASN A 29 -3.70 -6.05 29.65
CA ASN A 29 -4.08 -6.96 28.59
C ASN A 29 -5.58 -7.34 28.66
N ALA A 30 -6.08 -7.66 29.85
CA ALA A 30 -7.51 -7.97 30.02
C ALA A 30 -8.43 -6.77 29.75
N ALA A 31 -7.97 -5.54 30.02
CA ALA A 31 -8.72 -4.34 29.69
C ALA A 31 -8.82 -4.12 28.17
N LEU A 32 -7.72 -4.36 27.45
CA LEU A 32 -7.72 -4.35 25.98
C LEU A 32 -8.70 -5.38 25.42
N CYS A 33 -8.62 -6.64 25.84
CA CYS A 33 -9.54 -7.68 25.38
C CYS A 33 -11.00 -7.29 25.60
N ARG A 34 -11.33 -6.73 26.77
CA ARG A 34 -12.69 -6.25 27.06
C ARG A 34 -13.13 -5.13 26.14
N CYS A 35 -12.26 -4.18 25.81
CA CYS A 35 -12.57 -3.09 24.89
C CYS A 35 -12.86 -3.62 23.47
N LEU A 36 -12.04 -4.56 22.98
CA LEU A 36 -12.24 -5.19 21.67
C LEU A 36 -13.54 -5.99 21.60
N ILE A 37 -13.84 -6.81 22.60
CA ILE A 37 -15.11 -7.55 22.68
C ILE A 37 -16.29 -6.58 22.76
N ALA A 38 -16.21 -5.54 23.58
CA ALA A 38 -17.28 -4.55 23.73
C ALA A 38 -17.57 -3.78 22.44
N SER A 39 -16.56 -3.56 21.59
CA SER A 39 -16.73 -2.94 20.26
C SER A 39 -17.48 -3.83 19.25
N GLY A 40 -17.62 -5.13 19.53
CA GLY A 40 -18.22 -6.12 18.62
C GLY A 40 -17.32 -6.55 17.45
N ALA A 41 -16.05 -6.15 17.47
CA ALA A 41 -15.08 -6.47 16.42
C ALA A 41 -14.50 -7.88 16.52
N VAL A 42 -14.35 -8.36 17.76
CA VAL A 42 -13.80 -9.66 18.11
C VAL A 42 -14.85 -10.38 18.94
N LEU A 43 -15.30 -11.53 18.46
CA LEU A 43 -16.11 -12.44 19.27
C LEU A 43 -15.20 -13.22 20.21
N GLU A 44 -15.74 -13.72 21.32
CA GLU A 44 -14.96 -14.56 22.26
C GLU A 44 -14.41 -15.80 21.55
N ASP A 45 -15.16 -16.35 20.61
CA ASP A 45 -14.77 -17.48 19.75
C ASP A 45 -13.70 -17.13 18.69
N ASP A 46 -13.40 -15.84 18.46
CA ASP A 46 -12.35 -15.40 17.54
C ASP A 46 -10.95 -15.38 18.19
N LEU A 47 -10.86 -15.52 19.52
CA LEU A 47 -9.59 -15.51 20.25
C LEU A 47 -8.93 -16.90 20.19
N PRO A 48 -7.68 -17.01 19.70
CA PRO A 48 -7.01 -18.31 19.60
C PRO A 48 -6.71 -18.92 20.97
N ASP A 49 -7.25 -20.12 21.23
CA ASP A 49 -7.05 -20.90 22.48
C ASP A 49 -5.58 -21.19 22.81
N THR A 50 -4.70 -21.14 21.80
CA THR A 50 -3.28 -21.52 21.91
C THR A 50 -2.34 -20.32 22.08
N GLU A 51 -2.82 -19.08 21.94
CA GLU A 51 -1.97 -17.90 22.06
C GLU A 51 -1.92 -17.43 23.51
N ALA A 52 -0.75 -17.60 24.14
CA ALA A 52 -0.55 -17.25 25.55
C ALA A 52 -0.43 -15.74 25.78
N ASP A 53 -0.14 -14.95 24.74
CA ASP A 53 -0.09 -13.49 24.80
C ASP A 53 -1.43 -12.87 24.37
N PRO A 54 -2.20 -12.27 25.29
CA PRO A 54 -3.49 -11.67 24.95
C PRO A 54 -3.40 -10.57 23.89
N LEU A 55 -2.28 -9.83 23.81
CA LEU A 55 -2.12 -8.80 22.80
C LEU A 55 -2.01 -9.42 21.40
N LYS A 56 -1.23 -10.50 21.26
CA LYS A 56 -1.15 -11.26 20.00
C LYS A 56 -2.47 -11.92 19.65
N ALA A 57 -3.19 -12.45 20.64
CA ALA A 57 -4.52 -13.01 20.43
C ALA A 57 -5.48 -11.96 19.85
N CYS A 58 -5.44 -10.73 20.39
CA CYS A 58 -6.21 -9.59 19.90
C CYS A 58 -5.80 -9.16 18.48
N GLN A 59 -4.49 -9.05 18.21
CA GLN A 59 -3.97 -8.76 16.87
C GLN A 59 -4.41 -9.82 15.85
N HIS A 60 -4.33 -11.11 16.20
CA HIS A 60 -4.80 -12.20 15.35
C HIS A 60 -6.30 -12.12 15.09
N ALA A 61 -7.11 -11.85 16.11
CA ALA A 61 -8.56 -11.76 15.96
C ALA A 61 -8.97 -10.59 15.05
N ILE A 62 -8.36 -9.41 15.23
CA ILE A 62 -8.61 -8.25 14.35
C ILE A 62 -8.12 -8.53 12.94
N GLY A 63 -6.91 -9.09 12.78
CA GLY A 63 -6.39 -9.49 11.48
C GLY A 63 -7.28 -10.51 10.76
N ALA A 64 -7.82 -11.49 11.48
CA ALA A 64 -8.77 -12.47 10.95
C ALA A 64 -10.09 -11.80 10.55
N TRP A 65 -10.61 -10.89 11.39
CA TRP A 65 -11.81 -10.11 11.05
C TRP A 65 -11.60 -9.29 9.78
N ILE A 66 -10.48 -8.58 9.65
CA ILE A 66 -10.17 -7.76 8.46
C ILE A 66 -10.08 -8.65 7.21
N LYS A 67 -9.39 -9.79 7.29
CA LYS A 67 -9.31 -10.76 6.19
C LYS A 67 -10.68 -11.27 5.77
N ARG A 68 -11.60 -11.49 6.71
CA ARG A 68 -13.00 -11.87 6.40
C ARG A 68 -13.75 -10.76 5.67
N GLN A 69 -13.51 -9.49 6.01
CA GLN A 69 -14.16 -8.35 5.35
C GLN A 69 -13.65 -8.12 3.92
N ILE A 70 -12.33 -8.23 3.72
CA ILE A 70 -11.71 -8.03 2.40
C ILE A 70 -12.01 -9.23 1.49
N GLY A 71 -12.01 -10.44 2.05
CA GLY A 71 -12.13 -11.68 1.29
C GLY A 71 -10.78 -12.14 0.71
N PRO A 72 -10.80 -13.19 -0.13
CA PRO A 72 -9.58 -13.66 -0.79
C PRO A 72 -9.08 -12.61 -1.80
N LEU A 73 -7.76 -12.45 -1.82
CA LEU A 73 -7.02 -11.57 -2.73
C LEU A 73 -6.10 -12.40 -3.61
N HIS A 74 -5.82 -11.90 -4.82
CA HIS A 74 -5.00 -12.57 -5.82
C HIS A 74 -3.60 -11.98 -5.92
N CYS A 75 -3.51 -10.65 -5.84
CA CYS A 75 -2.32 -9.87 -6.10
C CYS A 75 -1.74 -9.24 -4.84
N LEU A 76 -2.60 -8.75 -3.95
CA LEU A 76 -2.21 -7.95 -2.78
C LEU A 76 -2.15 -8.79 -1.51
N GLN A 77 -1.24 -8.45 -0.58
CA GLN A 77 -1.11 -9.11 0.73
C GLN A 77 -1.11 -8.09 1.88
N PRO A 78 -2.22 -7.37 2.08
CA PRO A 78 -2.30 -6.34 3.10
C PRO A 78 -2.03 -6.89 4.49
N ARG A 79 -1.06 -6.26 5.17
CA ARG A 79 -0.72 -6.52 6.56
C ARG A 79 -1.29 -5.42 7.42
N PHE A 80 -2.16 -5.78 8.34
CA PHE A 80 -2.66 -4.90 9.39
C PHE A 80 -1.93 -5.18 10.69
N ALA A 81 -1.39 -4.15 11.30
CA ALA A 81 -0.65 -4.22 12.55
C ALA A 81 -1.26 -3.27 13.58
N ILE A 82 -1.11 -3.65 14.85
CA ILE A 82 -1.69 -2.92 15.97
C ILE A 82 -0.64 -2.82 17.05
N ASN A 83 -0.28 -1.60 17.40
CA ASN A 83 0.57 -1.31 18.54
C ASN A 83 -0.28 -0.74 19.66
N VAL A 84 0.12 -0.99 20.91
CA VAL A 84 -0.47 -0.34 22.07
C VAL A 84 0.45 0.78 22.51
N LEU A 85 -0.14 1.94 22.82
CA LEU A 85 0.56 3.13 23.25
C LEU A 85 0.04 3.62 24.62
N ASP A 86 0.90 4.34 25.34
CA ASP A 86 0.52 5.06 26.55
C ASP A 86 -0.13 6.42 26.25
N GLU A 87 -0.50 7.17 27.30
CA GLU A 87 -1.17 8.48 27.17
C GLU A 87 -0.33 9.56 26.47
N HIS A 88 0.98 9.34 26.33
CA HIS A 88 1.92 10.23 25.66
C HIS A 88 2.31 9.70 24.27
N GLY A 89 1.67 8.64 23.77
CA GLY A 89 1.98 8.04 22.47
C GLY A 89 3.24 7.17 22.45
N ASN A 90 3.79 6.80 23.62
CA ASN A 90 4.99 5.96 23.68
C ASN A 90 4.63 4.48 23.84
N HIS A 91 5.53 3.60 23.39
CA HIS A 91 5.40 2.18 23.66
C HIS A 91 5.43 1.89 25.18
N PRO A 92 4.44 1.17 25.73
CA PRO A 92 4.34 0.89 27.15
C PRO A 92 5.54 0.09 27.65
N ALA A 93 6.37 0.72 28.47
CA ALA A 93 7.48 0.06 29.15
C ALA A 93 7.07 -0.39 30.56
N THR A 94 7.65 -1.49 31.03
CA THR A 94 7.59 -1.83 32.46
C THR A 94 8.66 -1.03 33.20
N ARG A 95 8.26 -0.12 34.10
CA ARG A 95 9.18 0.62 34.97
C ARG A 95 8.87 0.29 36.44
N ASP A 96 9.89 -0.07 37.21
CA ASP A 96 9.76 -0.44 38.63
C ASP A 96 8.70 -1.53 38.90
N GLY A 97 8.55 -2.49 37.98
CA GLY A 97 7.57 -3.58 38.08
C GLY A 97 6.11 -3.17 37.83
N ARG A 98 5.85 -1.92 37.41
CA ARG A 98 4.54 -1.43 37.00
C ARG A 98 4.51 -1.26 35.49
N GLN A 99 3.51 -1.86 34.85
CA GLN A 99 3.24 -1.65 33.43
C GLN A 99 2.56 -0.29 33.26
N THR A 100 3.05 0.54 32.32
CA THR A 100 2.34 1.76 31.93
C THR A 100 0.97 1.41 31.38
N THR A 101 -0.06 2.17 31.77
CA THR A 101 -1.44 1.96 31.32
C THR A 101 -1.55 2.14 29.81
N TYR A 102 -2.28 1.24 29.17
CA TYR A 102 -2.64 1.35 27.77
C TYR A 102 -3.69 2.44 27.60
N ALA A 103 -3.41 3.42 26.76
CA ALA A 103 -4.31 4.54 26.51
C ALA A 103 -4.82 4.56 25.07
N GLN A 104 -4.01 4.11 24.11
CA GLN A 104 -4.33 4.21 22.69
C GLN A 104 -3.88 2.95 21.93
N LEU A 105 -4.55 2.69 20.81
CA LEU A 105 -4.12 1.74 19.78
C LEU A 105 -3.63 2.51 18.57
N ASP A 106 -2.39 2.26 18.15
CA ASP A 106 -1.87 2.64 16.84
C ASP A 106 -2.16 1.49 15.87
N VAL A 107 -3.14 1.69 15.00
CA VAL A 107 -3.51 0.73 13.96
C VAL A 107 -3.00 1.25 12.63
N TYR A 108 -2.17 0.49 11.95
CA TYR A 108 -1.63 0.84 10.65
C TYR A 108 -1.65 -0.37 9.71
N TRP A 109 -1.51 -0.10 8.41
CA TRP A 109 -1.37 -1.15 7.41
C TRP A 109 -0.34 -0.82 6.35
N CYS A 110 0.24 -1.88 5.79
CA CYS A 110 1.21 -1.88 4.71
C CYS A 110 1.00 -3.11 3.81
N GLU A 111 1.80 -3.22 2.76
CA GLU A 111 1.91 -4.44 1.96
C GLU A 111 2.95 -5.36 2.60
N TYR A 112 2.69 -6.67 2.59
CA TYR A 112 3.62 -7.65 3.14
C TYR A 112 4.74 -7.96 2.16
N HIS A 113 4.40 -7.98 0.87
CA HIS A 113 5.34 -8.26 -0.20
C HIS A 113 4.94 -7.51 -1.46
N GLU A 114 5.68 -6.46 -1.79
CA GLU A 114 5.47 -5.70 -3.01
C GLU A 114 5.83 -6.57 -4.23
N CYS A 115 4.90 -6.66 -5.17
CA CYS A 115 5.08 -7.42 -6.41
C CYS A 115 4.92 -6.50 -7.62
N GLU A 116 5.67 -6.83 -8.67
CA GLU A 116 5.46 -6.28 -10.01
C GLU A 116 4.23 -6.93 -10.66
N TRP A 117 3.42 -6.11 -11.34
CA TRP A 117 2.25 -6.52 -12.09
C TRP A 117 2.23 -5.83 -13.46
N PRO A 118 2.53 -6.56 -14.56
CA PRO A 118 2.50 -5.99 -15.90
C PRO A 118 1.06 -5.80 -16.37
N VAL A 119 0.65 -4.55 -16.58
CA VAL A 119 -0.73 -4.17 -16.92
C VAL A 119 -0.88 -3.49 -18.29
N GLY A 120 0.23 -3.14 -18.94
CA GLY A 120 0.25 -2.29 -20.14
C GLY A 120 -0.59 -2.82 -21.29
N ARG A 121 -0.38 -4.09 -21.67
CA ARG A 121 -1.11 -4.74 -22.79
C ARG A 121 -2.63 -4.70 -22.62
N SER A 122 -3.13 -5.03 -21.43
CA SER A 122 -4.58 -5.01 -21.16
C SER A 122 -5.13 -3.59 -21.17
N LEU A 123 -4.38 -2.62 -20.65
CA LEU A 123 -4.79 -1.20 -20.70
C LEU A 123 -4.84 -0.68 -22.15
N GLU A 124 -3.91 -1.10 -23.01
CA GLU A 124 -3.94 -0.78 -24.45
C GLU A 124 -5.13 -1.43 -25.15
N ALA A 125 -5.35 -2.72 -24.93
CA ALA A 125 -6.50 -3.45 -25.49
C ALA A 125 -7.85 -2.83 -25.08
N LEU A 126 -7.94 -2.30 -23.85
CA LEU A 126 -9.11 -1.53 -23.40
C LEU A 126 -9.28 -0.23 -24.20
N ASN A 127 -8.19 0.52 -24.44
CA ASN A 127 -8.23 1.73 -25.24
C ASN A 127 -8.59 1.46 -26.72
N GLU A 128 -8.18 0.32 -27.27
CA GLU A 128 -8.57 -0.12 -28.61
C GLU A 128 -10.05 -0.47 -28.68
N ALA A 129 -10.57 -1.18 -27.67
CA ALA A 129 -11.98 -1.55 -27.61
C ALA A 129 -12.90 -0.34 -27.39
N MET A 130 -12.45 0.65 -26.60
CA MET A 130 -13.15 1.90 -26.40
C MET A 130 -12.17 3.04 -26.11
N PRO A 131 -12.23 4.16 -26.86
CA PRO A 131 -11.32 5.28 -26.67
C PRO A 131 -11.24 5.75 -25.20
N HIS A 132 -10.01 5.87 -24.70
CA HIS A 132 -9.66 6.31 -23.34
C HIS A 132 -10.10 5.37 -22.19
N LEU A 133 -10.57 4.15 -22.47
CA LEU A 133 -10.99 3.25 -21.40
C LEU A 133 -9.82 2.83 -20.52
N GLY A 134 -8.70 2.38 -21.10
CA GLY A 134 -7.49 2.02 -20.35
C GLY A 134 -6.97 3.17 -19.50
N SER A 135 -6.86 4.38 -20.08
CA SER A 135 -6.45 5.57 -19.32
C SER A 135 -7.41 5.92 -18.19
N THR A 136 -8.71 5.72 -18.39
CA THR A 136 -9.70 5.94 -17.33
C THR A 136 -9.59 4.91 -16.21
N VAL A 137 -9.34 3.64 -16.53
CA VAL A 137 -9.17 2.57 -15.52
C VAL A 137 -7.92 2.83 -14.68
N LEU A 138 -6.78 3.14 -15.32
CA LEU A 138 -5.54 3.48 -14.61
C LEU A 138 -5.74 4.70 -13.70
N GLN A 139 -6.41 5.75 -14.19
CA GLN A 139 -6.70 6.93 -13.39
C GLN A 139 -7.59 6.62 -12.17
N VAL A 140 -8.57 5.71 -12.30
CA VAL A 140 -9.41 5.31 -11.17
C VAL A 140 -8.62 4.52 -10.13
N LEU A 141 -7.80 3.55 -10.57
CA LEU A 141 -6.92 2.77 -9.70
C LEU A 141 -6.04 3.70 -8.88
N ARG A 142 -5.39 4.64 -9.57
CA ARG A 142 -4.47 5.57 -8.94
C ARG A 142 -5.18 6.61 -8.04
N GLN A 143 -6.34 7.13 -8.45
CA GLN A 143 -7.10 8.12 -7.68
C GLN A 143 -7.72 7.53 -6.41
N GLN A 144 -8.25 6.31 -6.47
CA GLN A 144 -8.88 5.66 -5.32
C GLN A 144 -7.85 4.94 -4.46
N GLY A 145 -6.84 4.32 -5.09
CA GLY A 145 -5.73 3.65 -4.41
C GLY A 145 -5.01 4.57 -3.43
N ARG A 146 -4.78 5.85 -3.77
CA ARG A 146 -4.08 6.79 -2.88
C ARG A 146 -4.67 6.92 -1.47
N TYR A 147 -5.96 6.63 -1.28
CA TYR A 147 -6.66 6.77 0.00
C TYR A 147 -6.62 5.52 0.89
N VAL A 148 -6.13 4.40 0.36
CA VAL A 148 -6.24 3.10 1.03
C VAL A 148 -5.13 2.13 0.69
N TYR A 149 -4.77 2.03 -0.58
CA TYR A 149 -3.77 1.11 -1.12
C TYR A 149 -3.03 1.77 -2.29
N PRO A 150 -2.07 2.67 -2.01
CA PRO A 150 -1.33 3.38 -3.05
C PRO A 150 -0.59 2.40 -3.96
N LEU A 151 -0.61 2.67 -5.26
CA LEU A 151 0.02 1.83 -6.28
C LEU A 151 1.15 2.63 -6.92
N PHE A 152 2.28 1.99 -7.18
CA PHE A 152 3.39 2.60 -7.90
C PHE A 152 3.10 2.52 -9.40
N THR A 153 2.63 3.62 -9.98
CA THR A 153 2.16 3.70 -11.37
C THR A 153 3.18 4.40 -12.27
N PRO A 154 3.06 4.28 -13.60
CA PRO A 154 4.01 4.92 -14.53
C PRO A 154 4.17 6.44 -14.39
N ASP A 155 3.13 7.17 -13.95
CA ASP A 155 3.25 8.60 -13.60
C ASP A 155 4.13 8.82 -12.37
N ILE A 156 4.02 7.96 -11.35
CA ILE A 156 4.89 8.01 -10.17
C ILE A 156 6.32 7.63 -10.57
N ALA A 157 6.51 6.65 -11.46
CA ALA A 157 7.83 6.29 -11.96
C ALA A 157 8.50 7.47 -12.71
N ASP A 158 7.73 8.25 -13.49
CA ASP A 158 8.22 9.48 -14.16
C ASP A 158 8.63 10.55 -13.13
N ASP A 159 7.79 10.78 -12.10
CA ASP A 159 8.08 11.71 -11.00
C ASP A 159 9.33 11.29 -10.19
N VAL A 160 9.45 9.99 -9.88
CA VAL A 160 10.59 9.43 -9.15
C VAL A 160 11.86 9.48 -10.00
N ALA A 161 11.78 9.23 -11.30
CA ALA A 161 12.94 9.35 -12.18
C ALA A 161 13.47 10.79 -12.22
N SER A 162 12.56 11.77 -12.27
CA SER A 162 12.92 13.19 -12.16
C SER A 162 13.65 13.49 -10.86
N TYR A 163 13.14 13.01 -9.73
CA TYR A 163 13.75 13.22 -8.43
C TYR A 163 15.11 12.49 -8.26
N VAL A 164 15.17 11.19 -8.56
CA VAL A 164 16.32 10.32 -8.26
C VAL A 164 17.48 10.53 -9.23
N TYR A 165 17.21 10.65 -10.53
CA TYR A 165 18.27 10.76 -11.54
C TYR A 165 18.43 12.18 -12.06
N TRP A 166 17.35 12.94 -12.20
CA TRP A 166 17.39 14.22 -12.91
C TRP A 166 17.42 15.46 -12.00
N GLN A 167 17.62 15.29 -10.69
CA GLN A 167 17.68 16.40 -9.73
C GLN A 167 16.42 17.29 -9.73
N GLY A 168 15.26 16.72 -10.03
CA GLY A 168 13.97 17.41 -10.14
C GLY A 168 13.71 18.05 -11.52
N GLU A 169 14.58 17.84 -12.50
CA GLU A 169 14.40 18.32 -13.86
C GLU A 169 13.56 17.36 -14.71
N MET A 170 13.22 17.77 -15.94
CA MET A 170 12.33 17.01 -16.84
C MET A 170 13.02 15.86 -17.58
N ASP A 171 14.35 15.90 -17.66
CA ASP A 171 15.21 14.91 -18.32
C ASP A 171 16.63 14.95 -17.72
N GLU A 172 17.45 13.97 -18.09
CA GLU A 172 18.81 13.80 -17.60
C GLU A 172 19.79 14.89 -18.04
N GLU A 173 19.50 15.64 -19.12
CA GLU A 173 20.50 16.53 -19.73
C GLU A 173 20.88 17.69 -18.82
N ALA A 174 19.91 18.28 -18.13
CA ALA A 174 20.18 19.35 -17.16
C ALA A 174 20.99 18.84 -15.96
N ALA A 175 20.73 17.62 -15.49
CA ALA A 175 21.49 17.01 -14.41
C ALA A 175 22.93 16.68 -14.84
N LEU A 176 23.11 16.15 -16.05
CA LEU A 176 24.43 15.90 -16.64
C LEU A 176 25.21 17.20 -16.83
N ASP A 177 24.57 18.29 -17.27
CA ASP A 177 25.20 19.61 -17.41
C ASP A 177 25.76 20.12 -16.08
N MET A 178 25.02 19.93 -14.98
CA MET A 178 25.46 20.35 -13.64
C MET A 178 26.55 19.45 -13.06
N MET A 179 26.47 18.14 -13.27
CA MET A 179 27.38 17.17 -12.64
C MET A 179 28.68 16.96 -13.44
N CYS A 180 28.66 17.23 -14.76
CA CYS A 180 29.80 17.06 -15.66
C CYS A 180 30.35 18.38 -16.23
N GLU A 181 30.13 19.53 -15.60
CA GLU A 181 30.56 20.85 -16.11
C GLU A 181 32.06 20.89 -16.50
N ASP A 182 32.91 20.23 -15.71
CA ASP A 182 34.37 20.14 -15.92
C ASP A 182 34.83 18.75 -16.40
N SER A 183 33.92 17.82 -16.69
CA SER A 183 34.24 16.45 -17.10
C SER A 183 34.40 16.33 -18.62
N ASP A 184 35.11 15.30 -19.10
CA ASP A 184 35.17 15.03 -20.53
C ASP A 184 33.90 14.33 -21.04
N ASP A 185 33.75 14.28 -22.37
CA ASP A 185 32.58 13.67 -23.01
C ASP A 185 32.43 12.17 -22.66
N ALA A 186 33.52 11.48 -22.33
CA ALA A 186 33.49 10.05 -22.00
C ALA A 186 32.95 9.82 -20.58
N ASP A 187 33.38 10.63 -19.61
CA ASP A 187 32.87 10.61 -18.25
C ASP A 187 31.38 10.99 -18.21
N ARG A 188 30.97 11.97 -19.03
CA ARG A 188 29.55 12.33 -19.17
C ARG A 188 28.70 11.17 -19.71
N GLU A 189 29.19 10.46 -20.73
CA GLU A 189 28.46 9.33 -21.31
C GLU A 189 28.39 8.15 -20.32
N ALA A 190 29.49 7.85 -19.64
CA ALA A 190 29.51 6.80 -18.61
C ALA A 190 28.47 7.09 -17.50
N MET A 191 28.35 8.35 -17.08
CA MET A 191 27.32 8.74 -16.11
C MET A 191 25.90 8.61 -16.69
N ARG A 192 25.68 8.98 -17.96
CA ARG A 192 24.39 8.79 -18.64
C ARG A 192 23.97 7.31 -18.69
N GLU A 193 24.91 6.39 -18.92
CA GLU A 193 24.65 4.94 -18.92
C GLU A 193 24.15 4.41 -17.56
N GLU A 194 24.56 5.05 -16.47
CA GLU A 194 24.12 4.71 -15.11
C GLU A 194 22.75 5.31 -14.75
N MET A 195 22.22 6.25 -15.53
CA MET A 195 20.93 6.92 -15.27
C MET A 195 19.75 6.22 -15.96
N ILE A 196 18.55 6.43 -15.42
CA ILE A 196 17.33 6.25 -16.21
C ILE A 196 17.14 7.51 -17.06
N THR A 197 17.02 7.35 -18.38
CA THR A 197 16.88 8.48 -19.32
C THR A 197 15.42 8.75 -19.68
N ARG A 198 15.11 9.97 -20.15
CA ARG A 198 13.78 10.31 -20.64
C ARG A 198 13.35 9.41 -21.78
N SER A 199 14.29 9.07 -22.66
CA SER A 199 14.09 8.14 -23.77
C SER A 199 13.66 6.75 -23.29
N MET A 200 14.26 6.24 -22.20
CA MET A 200 13.86 4.95 -21.62
C MET A 200 12.39 4.97 -21.15
N LEU A 201 11.94 6.05 -20.49
CA LEU A 201 10.53 6.19 -20.09
C LEU A 201 9.59 6.39 -21.29
N ASP A 202 10.00 7.18 -22.28
CA ASP A 202 9.24 7.41 -23.52
C ASP A 202 9.01 6.11 -24.30
N ASN A 203 9.99 5.19 -24.27
CA ASN A 203 9.90 3.90 -24.93
C ASN A 203 9.12 2.87 -24.11
N ALA A 204 9.20 2.93 -22.77
CA ALA A 204 8.51 1.99 -21.89
C ALA A 204 7.00 2.28 -21.79
N TYR A 205 6.61 3.56 -21.74
CA TYR A 205 5.23 3.95 -21.45
C TYR A 205 4.63 4.86 -22.52
N PRO A 206 3.35 4.68 -22.87
CA PRO A 206 2.66 5.67 -23.68
C PRO A 206 2.51 7.00 -22.91
N GLU A 207 2.54 8.12 -23.64
CA GLU A 207 2.48 9.48 -23.06
C GLU A 207 1.29 9.68 -22.10
N TRP A 208 0.16 9.03 -22.37
CA TRP A 208 -1.04 9.18 -21.54
C TRP A 208 -0.93 8.46 -20.19
N ALA A 209 -0.08 7.43 -20.05
CA ALA A 209 0.09 6.67 -18.82
C ALA A 209 1.03 7.37 -17.82
N ARG A 210 1.95 8.20 -18.33
CA ARG A 210 2.92 8.96 -17.53
C ARG A 210 2.40 10.27 -16.97
N ARG A 211 1.21 10.69 -17.37
CA ARG A 211 0.63 11.95 -16.93
C ARG A 211 -0.49 11.69 -15.95
N TRP A 212 -0.40 12.36 -14.80
CA TRP A 212 -1.53 12.48 -13.91
C TRP A 212 -2.64 13.32 -14.57
N LEU A 213 -3.72 12.67 -14.99
CA LEU A 213 -4.82 13.31 -15.72
C LEU A 213 -5.79 13.95 -14.73
N LEU A 214 -5.41 15.07 -14.11
CA LEU A 214 -6.30 15.86 -13.26
C LEU A 214 -7.56 16.24 -14.04
N GLN A 215 -8.73 15.98 -13.46
CA GLN A 215 -9.91 16.72 -13.87
C GLN A 215 -9.67 18.20 -13.54
N PRO A 216 -9.87 19.12 -14.48
CA PRO A 216 -9.76 20.54 -14.19
C PRO A 216 -10.75 20.86 -13.07
N ASP A 217 -10.21 21.34 -11.95
CA ASP A 217 -11.01 21.76 -10.82
C ASP A 217 -12.01 22.84 -11.28
N LYS A 218 -13.29 22.72 -10.93
CA LYS A 218 -14.32 23.67 -11.39
C LYS A 218 -14.10 25.08 -10.83
N SER A 219 -13.21 25.22 -9.84
CA SER A 219 -12.82 26.45 -9.15
C SER A 219 -11.50 27.06 -9.67
N ALA A 220 -10.67 26.30 -10.40
CA ALA A 220 -9.39 26.79 -10.91
C ALA A 220 -9.62 27.62 -12.18
N GLY A 221 -9.58 28.94 -12.00
CA GLY A 221 -9.77 29.91 -13.08
C GLY A 221 -8.96 29.56 -14.33
N ARG A 222 -9.64 29.61 -15.48
CA ARG A 222 -9.13 29.48 -16.85
C ARG A 222 -7.67 29.92 -17.02
N ARG A 223 -6.71 29.03 -16.74
CA ARG A 223 -5.45 29.02 -17.46
C ARG A 223 -5.68 28.17 -18.70
N LYS A 224 -5.26 28.67 -19.85
CA LYS A 224 -5.32 27.99 -21.16
C LYS A 224 -4.48 26.70 -21.08
N SER A 225 -5.00 25.63 -20.51
CA SER A 225 -4.43 24.30 -20.65
C SER A 225 -5.02 23.65 -21.92
N GLY A 226 -4.26 22.74 -22.52
CA GLY A 226 -4.51 22.14 -23.84
C GLY A 226 -5.83 21.36 -23.97
N PRO A 227 -5.96 20.47 -24.98
CA PRO A 227 -7.20 19.73 -25.20
C PRO A 227 -7.61 19.00 -23.91
N ALA A 228 -8.78 19.38 -23.37
CA ALA A 228 -9.29 18.82 -22.13
C ALA A 228 -9.47 17.31 -22.28
N TRP A 229 -8.67 16.53 -21.56
CA TRP A 229 -8.83 15.08 -21.48
C TRP A 229 -10.27 14.77 -21.04
N ARG A 230 -10.91 13.83 -21.74
CA ARG A 230 -12.27 13.39 -21.44
C ARG A 230 -12.24 11.92 -21.02
N PRO A 231 -12.53 11.60 -19.76
CA PRO A 231 -12.58 10.21 -19.32
C PRO A 231 -13.65 9.44 -20.10
N CYS A 232 -13.37 8.16 -20.33
CA CYS A 232 -14.35 7.23 -20.86
C CYS A 232 -15.51 7.06 -19.86
N ASN A 233 -16.72 6.96 -20.38
CA ASN A 233 -17.88 6.72 -19.52
C ASN A 233 -17.93 5.24 -19.11
N LEU A 234 -17.42 4.93 -17.92
CA LEU A 234 -17.37 3.55 -17.39
C LEU A 234 -18.74 2.87 -17.34
N ARG A 235 -19.83 3.61 -17.08
CA ARG A 235 -21.21 3.04 -17.12
C ARG A 235 -21.61 2.62 -18.53
N ARG A 236 -21.17 3.35 -19.56
CA ARG A 236 -21.37 2.96 -20.96
C ARG A 236 -20.49 1.75 -21.29
N ALA A 237 -19.20 1.80 -20.96
CA ALA A 237 -18.26 0.71 -21.22
C ALA A 237 -18.75 -0.62 -20.62
N ALA A 238 -19.15 -0.62 -19.35
CA ALA A 238 -19.70 -1.79 -18.65
C ALA A 238 -21.00 -2.35 -19.26
N LYS A 239 -21.67 -1.63 -20.16
CA LYS A 239 -22.89 -2.08 -20.86
C LYS A 239 -22.67 -2.44 -22.32
N THR A 240 -21.75 -1.76 -23.00
CA THR A 240 -21.63 -1.82 -24.46
C THR A 240 -20.45 -2.63 -24.95
N LEU A 241 -19.45 -2.90 -24.12
CA LEU A 241 -18.33 -3.77 -24.50
C LEU A 241 -18.84 -5.18 -24.80
N THR A 242 -18.35 -5.77 -25.88
CA THR A 242 -18.70 -7.13 -26.34
C THR A 242 -17.95 -8.19 -25.54
N ASP A 243 -16.67 -7.97 -25.30
CA ASP A 243 -15.83 -8.85 -24.50
C ASP A 243 -16.27 -8.84 -23.02
N ALA A 244 -16.44 -10.03 -22.45
CA ALA A 244 -16.96 -10.19 -21.09
C ALA A 244 -15.93 -9.76 -20.04
N HIS A 245 -14.65 -10.01 -20.29
CA HIS A 245 -13.56 -9.69 -19.39
C HIS A 245 -13.34 -8.18 -19.31
N GLN A 246 -13.21 -7.49 -20.45
CA GLN A 246 -13.11 -6.03 -20.51
C GLN A 246 -14.34 -5.34 -19.91
N ARG A 247 -15.54 -5.91 -20.10
CA ARG A 247 -16.77 -5.41 -19.45
C ARG A 247 -16.69 -5.52 -17.93
N GLN A 248 -16.11 -6.60 -17.41
CA GLN A 248 -15.92 -6.79 -15.97
C GLN A 248 -14.90 -5.80 -15.40
N ILE A 249 -13.79 -5.54 -16.12
CA ILE A 249 -12.82 -4.51 -15.74
C ILE A 249 -13.50 -3.14 -15.64
N ALA A 250 -14.27 -2.75 -16.67
CA ALA A 250 -15.00 -1.48 -16.65
C ALA A 250 -16.04 -1.40 -15.52
N ALA A 251 -16.68 -2.52 -15.17
CA ALA A 251 -17.62 -2.60 -14.06
C ALA A 251 -16.94 -2.46 -12.69
N ASN A 252 -15.80 -3.13 -12.48
CA ASN A 252 -15.00 -3.03 -11.26
C ASN A 252 -14.44 -1.61 -11.08
N ALA A 253 -13.91 -1.00 -12.15
CA ALA A 253 -13.45 0.39 -12.13
C ALA A 253 -14.61 1.35 -11.81
N LEU A 254 -15.81 1.12 -12.35
CA LEU A 254 -16.99 1.92 -12.02
C LEU A 254 -17.42 1.77 -10.56
N ALA A 255 -17.32 0.57 -9.99
CA ALA A 255 -17.61 0.34 -8.58
C ALA A 255 -16.60 1.09 -7.71
N LEU A 256 -15.31 0.94 -8.00
CA LEU A 256 -14.22 1.61 -7.30
C LEU A 256 -14.36 3.13 -7.36
N SER A 257 -14.67 3.69 -8.54
CA SER A 257 -14.83 5.14 -8.72
C SER A 257 -16.02 5.74 -7.95
N ARG A 258 -16.96 4.91 -7.46
CA ARG A 258 -18.14 5.35 -6.71
C ARG A 258 -17.94 5.34 -5.20
N LEU A 259 -16.88 4.71 -4.72
CA LEU A 259 -16.55 4.72 -3.30
C LEU A 259 -16.20 6.13 -2.87
N SER A 260 -16.68 6.52 -1.69
CA SER A 260 -16.48 7.85 -1.11
C SER A 260 -15.34 7.76 -0.11
N LEU A 261 -14.12 7.65 -0.63
CA LEU A 261 -12.91 7.56 0.17
C LEU A 261 -12.39 8.98 0.53
N THR A 262 -11.81 9.07 1.71
CA THR A 262 -11.25 10.30 2.29
C THR A 262 -9.81 10.07 2.72
N ASP A 263 -9.08 11.14 2.96
CA ASP A 263 -7.67 11.10 3.39
C ASP A 263 -7.50 10.93 4.91
N ASP A 264 -8.57 10.55 5.62
CA ASP A 264 -8.60 10.58 7.08
C ASP A 264 -7.64 9.59 7.77
N PHE A 265 -6.99 8.72 7.01
CA PHE A 265 -6.01 7.75 7.51
C PHE A 265 -4.68 7.88 6.78
N HIS A 266 -4.46 8.98 6.05
CA HIS A 266 -3.16 9.25 5.46
C HIS A 266 -2.12 9.29 6.59
N PRO A 267 -1.02 8.54 6.46
CA PRO A 267 -0.01 8.53 7.50
C PRO A 267 0.68 9.88 7.60
N ASP A 268 1.23 10.19 8.76
CA ASP A 268 2.19 11.28 8.85
C ASP A 268 3.47 10.86 8.12
N ILE A 269 3.79 11.54 7.03
CA ILE A 269 4.93 11.20 6.18
C ILE A 269 6.13 12.03 6.62
N GLU A 270 7.02 11.39 7.37
CA GLU A 270 8.39 11.87 7.58
C GLU A 270 9.33 11.07 6.65
N GLY A 271 10.15 11.80 5.88
CA GLY A 271 11.10 11.20 4.94
C GLY A 271 10.49 10.67 3.63
N GLU A 272 11.15 9.68 3.03
CA GLU A 272 10.78 9.10 1.75
C GLU A 272 9.58 8.15 1.85
N TYR A 273 8.54 8.37 1.03
CA TYR A 273 7.37 7.50 1.00
C TYR A 273 7.59 6.27 0.12
N ILE A 274 7.49 5.08 0.71
CA ILE A 274 7.66 3.79 0.02
C ILE A 274 6.51 2.80 0.26
N GLY A 275 5.43 3.22 0.95
CA GLY A 275 4.26 2.39 1.27
C GLY A 275 3.36 2.04 0.07
N PHE A 276 3.92 1.47 -1.00
CA PHE A 276 3.16 1.05 -2.18
C PHE A 276 2.73 -0.41 -2.09
N GLY A 277 1.53 -0.70 -2.59
CA GLY A 277 0.96 -2.05 -2.53
C GLY A 277 1.28 -2.94 -3.72
N ALA A 278 1.60 -2.32 -4.84
CA ALA A 278 1.95 -3.02 -6.06
C ALA A 278 2.71 -2.07 -6.97
N VAL A 279 3.61 -2.64 -7.77
CA VAL A 279 4.34 -1.94 -8.82
C VAL A 279 3.67 -2.27 -10.14
N LEU A 280 3.00 -1.29 -10.76
CA LEU A 280 2.32 -1.47 -12.03
C LEU A 280 3.25 -1.14 -13.19
N SER A 281 3.85 -2.18 -13.77
CA SER A 281 4.70 -2.05 -14.96
C SER A 281 3.88 -2.12 -16.24
N TRP A 282 4.45 -1.64 -17.34
CA TRP A 282 3.88 -1.75 -18.67
C TRP A 282 4.13 -3.13 -19.27
N GLU A 283 5.38 -3.57 -19.17
CA GLU A 283 5.84 -4.91 -19.51
C GLU A 283 6.63 -5.51 -18.35
N GLU A 284 6.69 -6.84 -18.28
CA GLU A 284 7.43 -7.56 -17.24
C GLU A 284 8.92 -7.18 -17.27
N GLY A 285 9.44 -6.74 -16.13
CA GLY A 285 10.83 -6.34 -15.97
C GLY A 285 11.19 -5.03 -16.69
N ASP A 286 10.20 -4.18 -16.98
CA ASP A 286 10.48 -2.87 -17.56
C ASP A 286 11.15 -1.92 -16.55
N VAL A 287 11.40 -0.69 -17.00
CA VAL A 287 12.13 0.33 -16.23
C VAL A 287 11.45 0.71 -14.90
N THR A 288 10.16 0.42 -14.72
CA THR A 288 9.43 0.66 -13.47
C THR A 288 10.10 -0.04 -12.29
N THR A 289 10.52 -1.29 -12.50
CA THR A 289 11.12 -2.14 -11.45
C THR A 289 12.42 -1.53 -10.95
N ARG A 290 13.31 -1.15 -11.87
CA ARG A 290 14.58 -0.49 -11.56
C ARG A 290 14.37 0.84 -10.83
N ILE A 291 13.43 1.67 -11.29
CA ILE A 291 13.14 2.96 -10.64
C ILE A 291 12.62 2.73 -9.21
N TYR A 292 11.75 1.74 -9.02
CA TYR A 292 11.22 1.40 -7.71
C TYR A 292 12.30 0.85 -6.77
N ASP A 293 13.15 -0.06 -7.25
CA ASP A 293 14.28 -0.59 -6.49
C ASP A 293 15.26 0.50 -6.06
N ASP A 294 15.57 1.45 -6.96
CA ASP A 294 16.46 2.56 -6.65
C ASP A 294 15.83 3.54 -5.64
N LEU A 295 14.51 3.75 -5.71
CA LEU A 295 13.76 4.49 -4.68
C LEU A 295 13.86 3.80 -3.31
N LEU A 296 13.66 2.48 -3.25
CA LEU A 296 13.80 1.72 -2.00
C LEU A 296 15.23 1.82 -1.44
N ASN A 297 16.24 1.69 -2.30
CA ASN A 297 17.63 1.83 -1.91
C ASN A 297 17.96 3.23 -1.37
N LEU A 298 17.36 4.28 -1.94
CA LEU A 298 17.49 5.65 -1.45
C LEU A 298 16.81 5.81 -0.09
N ALA A 299 15.55 5.38 0.02
CA ALA A 299 14.76 5.48 1.24
C ALA A 299 15.43 4.77 2.43
N HIS A 300 16.07 3.63 2.20
CA HIS A 300 16.82 2.92 3.25
C HIS A 300 18.08 3.64 3.76
N GLN A 301 18.51 4.73 3.10
CA GLN A 301 19.64 5.56 3.54
C GLN A 301 19.20 6.70 4.47
N SER A 302 17.89 6.93 4.61
CA SER A 302 17.28 8.03 5.35
C SER A 302 16.06 7.55 6.16
N GLU A 303 15.29 8.51 6.68
CA GLU A 303 13.97 8.25 7.24
C GLU A 303 13.00 7.93 6.11
N TYR A 304 12.10 6.96 6.32
CA TYR A 304 11.12 6.56 5.32
C TYR A 304 9.79 6.16 5.97
N CYS A 305 8.72 6.22 5.18
CA CYS A 305 7.39 5.78 5.57
C CYS A 305 6.91 4.64 4.66
N ASP A 306 6.75 3.45 5.25
CA ASP A 306 6.21 2.24 4.61
C ASP A 306 4.72 2.01 4.92
N ARG A 307 4.11 2.92 5.72
CA ARG A 307 2.69 2.85 6.08
C ARG A 307 1.84 3.36 4.93
N MET A 308 0.78 2.63 4.61
CA MET A 308 -0.25 3.07 3.64
C MET A 308 -1.34 3.91 4.30
N GLY A 309 -1.61 3.60 5.57
CA GLY A 309 -2.47 4.39 6.40
C GLY A 309 -2.39 3.97 7.85
N GLU A 310 -2.82 4.89 8.71
CA GLU A 310 -2.76 4.73 10.16
C GLU A 310 -3.90 5.46 10.87
N VAL A 311 -4.15 5.05 12.11
CA VAL A 311 -5.11 5.69 13.00
C VAL A 311 -4.74 5.43 14.46
N LEU A 312 -4.86 6.48 15.27
CA LEU A 312 -4.81 6.37 16.72
C LEU A 312 -6.23 6.25 17.28
N ILE A 313 -6.50 5.17 18.00
CA ILE A 313 -7.81 4.86 18.60
C ILE A 313 -7.69 4.90 20.12
N PRO A 314 -8.38 5.83 20.81
CA PRO A 314 -8.42 5.87 22.27
C PRO A 314 -9.08 4.61 22.85
N LEU A 315 -8.49 4.03 23.90
CA LEU A 315 -9.00 2.85 24.58
C LEU A 315 -10.05 3.17 25.65
N ASP A 316 -10.17 4.44 26.06
CA ASP A 316 -11.18 4.93 26.99
C ASP A 316 -12.55 5.15 26.33
N ASP A 317 -12.62 5.13 24.99
CA ASP A 317 -13.86 5.20 24.21
C ASP A 317 -14.04 3.95 23.32
N PRO A 318 -14.75 2.91 23.80
CA PRO A 318 -15.08 1.73 22.99
C PRO A 318 -15.85 2.05 21.70
N GLY A 319 -16.55 3.19 21.64
CA GLY A 319 -17.27 3.65 20.44
C GLY A 319 -16.33 4.05 19.31
N SER A 320 -15.14 4.56 19.62
CA SER A 320 -14.13 4.97 18.63
C SER A 320 -13.63 3.79 17.79
N LEU A 321 -13.42 2.63 18.43
CA LEU A 321 -12.99 1.43 17.73
C LEU A 321 -14.09 0.89 16.79
N GLN A 322 -15.34 0.88 17.26
CA GLN A 322 -16.48 0.49 16.43
C GLN A 322 -16.67 1.45 15.24
N ALA A 323 -16.52 2.75 15.47
CA ALA A 323 -16.60 3.77 14.41
C ALA A 323 -15.51 3.58 13.36
N TRP A 324 -14.28 3.24 13.78
CA TRP A 324 -13.20 2.90 12.85
C TRP A 324 -13.56 1.71 11.96
N PHE A 325 -14.07 0.62 12.53
CA PHE A 325 -14.49 -0.55 11.75
C PHE A 325 -15.56 -0.22 10.70
N LEU A 326 -16.53 0.63 11.04
CA LEU A 326 -17.54 1.11 10.09
C LEU A 326 -16.93 1.95 8.96
N ARG A 327 -15.95 2.81 9.27
CA ARG A 327 -15.24 3.66 8.28
C ARG A 327 -14.32 2.86 7.37
N MET A 328 -13.84 1.70 7.82
CA MET A 328 -13.00 0.81 7.02
C MET A 328 -13.79 -0.03 6.00
N GLY A 329 -15.11 -0.17 6.14
CA GLY A 329 -15.92 -0.99 5.24
C GLY A 329 -15.75 -0.66 3.75
N GLN A 330 -15.87 0.62 3.35
CA GLN A 330 -15.64 1.02 1.96
C GLN A 330 -14.16 0.88 1.53
N ARG A 331 -13.22 0.95 2.48
CA ARG A 331 -11.79 0.77 2.20
C ARG A 331 -11.45 -0.68 1.92
N PHE A 332 -12.05 -1.62 2.65
CA PHE A 332 -11.92 -3.05 2.34
C PHE A 332 -12.54 -3.40 0.99
N GLU A 333 -13.70 -2.81 0.66
CA GLU A 333 -14.27 -2.95 -0.69
C GLU A 333 -13.33 -2.39 -1.76
N ALA A 334 -12.69 -1.25 -1.50
CA ALA A 334 -11.71 -0.66 -2.40
C ALA A 334 -10.49 -1.56 -2.60
N ILE A 335 -9.89 -2.11 -1.53
CA ILE A 335 -8.76 -3.05 -1.62
C ILE A 335 -9.13 -4.25 -2.48
N ALA A 336 -10.29 -4.87 -2.24
CA ALA A 336 -10.74 -6.01 -3.03
C ALA A 336 -11.00 -5.67 -4.50
N LEU A 337 -11.48 -4.45 -4.79
CA LEU A 337 -11.68 -3.99 -6.17
C LEU A 337 -10.36 -3.67 -6.88
N ILE A 338 -9.40 -3.07 -6.17
CA ILE A 338 -8.05 -2.81 -6.68
C ILE A 338 -7.36 -4.13 -7.02
N ASP A 339 -7.37 -5.09 -6.10
CA ASP A 339 -6.80 -6.43 -6.32
C ASP A 339 -7.38 -7.12 -7.57
N ARG A 340 -8.71 -7.18 -7.68
CA ARG A 340 -9.37 -7.77 -8.86
C ARG A 340 -9.06 -7.03 -10.15
N LEU A 341 -8.88 -5.72 -10.09
CA LEU A 341 -8.52 -4.92 -11.26
C LEU A 341 -7.08 -5.20 -11.69
N ILE A 342 -6.13 -5.26 -10.75
CA ILE A 342 -4.74 -5.63 -11.04
C ILE A 342 -4.71 -7.04 -11.65
N HIS A 343 -5.35 -8.01 -10.99
CA HIS A 343 -5.41 -9.38 -11.48
C HIS A 343 -5.99 -9.48 -12.90
N ALA A 344 -7.14 -8.83 -13.15
CA ALA A 344 -7.76 -8.83 -14.47
C ALA A 344 -6.94 -8.08 -15.53
N LEU A 345 -6.13 -7.09 -15.14
CA LEU A 345 -5.24 -6.40 -16.09
C LEU A 345 -4.00 -7.24 -16.42
N CYS A 346 -3.54 -8.10 -15.50
CA CYS A 346 -2.43 -9.01 -15.77
C CYS A 346 -2.86 -10.27 -16.53
N ASP A 347 -4.05 -10.82 -16.23
CA ASP A 347 -4.60 -12.05 -16.81
C ASP A 347 -5.22 -11.86 -18.21
N GLY A 348 -4.74 -10.90 -19.01
CA GLY A 348 -5.19 -10.66 -20.38
C GLY A 348 -4.88 -11.78 -21.40
N HIS A 349 -4.73 -13.03 -20.94
CA HIS A 349 -4.46 -14.25 -21.72
C HIS A 349 -5.45 -15.38 -21.41
#